data_AF-A0A9P8XWJ4-F1
#
_entry.id   AF-A0A9P8XWJ4-F1
#
_cell.length_a   1.000
_cell.length_b   1.000
_cell.length_c   1.000
_cell.angle_alpha   90.00
_cell.angle_beta   90.00
_cell.angle_gamma   90.00
#
_symmetry.space_group_name_H-M   'P 1'
#
loop_
_entity.id
_entity.type
_entity.pdbx_description
1 polymer ?
#
loop_
_entity_poly.entity_id
_entity_poly.type
_entity_poly.pdbx_seq_one_letter_code
_entity_poly.pdbx_strand_id
1 'polypeptide(L)'
;MTAEVKPTLLSIPGEIRNHIHRLLLDPNANREYDPNTDKYNYRYGDSLALFRVNHQIYSKAQYIFCQLNIFVCVEIERPKGTHALIHALGSHVSFVKEGQHAKSFTDHSLSLRVSRVVRFFMGQEEPLHFVMLLENLNKPTHSWLCAHLEYPGANGYLELELSLRDRCLLHQDEAMTTESLQRQLLMPFGMVKCLRKVTVKGNPTPLPSVVCESRNAQRDPMPTQEQCLSEATRLKEEGNKALKQGCQRHDYGQDFFLDVFTERDPPRGREWLDAREKLSMQLLANTCQVFLKLKDWNRLIECGQQTIHYFRSFREQGDMRPLREACRRIPGADSFAKIYYRTALGYKALGEKDAAVKLLRVAEVYLPLERAIQNEIAGYGSRAGRA
;
A
#
# COMPACT_ATOMS: atom_id res chain seq x y z
N MET A 1 49.46 13.01 -32.08
CA MET A 1 48.76 12.57 -30.85
C MET A 1 47.32 13.05 -30.98
N THR A 2 46.41 12.19 -31.43
CA THR A 2 44.98 12.49 -31.52
C THR A 2 44.43 12.48 -30.09
N ALA A 3 43.97 13.64 -29.61
CA ALA A 3 43.33 13.75 -28.31
C ALA A 3 42.10 12.82 -28.29
N GLU A 4 42.08 11.89 -27.34
CA GLU A 4 40.92 11.02 -27.09
C GLU A 4 39.77 11.92 -26.62
N VAL A 5 38.82 12.21 -27.53
CA VAL A 5 37.63 12.99 -27.18
C VAL A 5 36.76 12.08 -26.32
N LYS A 6 36.75 12.33 -25.00
CA LYS A 6 35.83 11.64 -24.10
C LYS A 6 34.39 11.93 -24.54
N PRO A 7 33.57 10.90 -24.79
CA PRO A 7 32.18 11.11 -25.18
C PRO A 7 31.46 11.87 -24.07
N THR A 8 30.70 12.89 -24.45
CA THR A 8 29.87 13.68 -23.54
C THR A 8 28.41 13.24 -23.67
N LEU A 9 27.55 13.55 -22.70
CA LEU A 9 26.12 13.21 -22.80
C LEU A 9 25.46 13.81 -24.06
N LEU A 10 25.98 14.94 -24.55
CA LEU A 10 25.48 15.60 -25.76
C LEU A 10 25.95 14.94 -27.05
N SER A 11 27.07 14.20 -27.05
CA SER A 11 27.54 13.45 -28.22
C SER A 11 26.74 12.16 -28.46
N ILE A 12 25.83 11.81 -27.55
CA ILE A 12 24.95 10.65 -27.64
C ILE A 12 23.65 11.03 -28.39
N PRO A 13 23.11 10.14 -29.26
CA PRO A 13 21.81 10.33 -29.91
C PRO A 13 20.69 10.70 -28.94
N GLY A 14 19.74 11.50 -29.43
CA GLY A 14 18.68 12.09 -28.62
C GLY A 14 17.78 11.06 -27.95
N GLU A 15 17.56 9.93 -28.61
CA GLU A 15 16.75 8.79 -28.18
C GLU A 15 17.40 8.08 -26.99
N ILE A 16 18.70 7.79 -27.09
CA ILE A 16 19.47 7.16 -26.02
C ILE A 16 19.55 8.08 -24.82
N ARG A 17 19.74 9.39 -25.05
CA ARG A 17 19.71 10.39 -23.97
C ARG A 17 18.36 10.42 -23.24
N ASN A 18 17.25 10.30 -23.97
CA ASN A 18 15.91 10.21 -23.38
C ASN A 18 15.76 8.94 -22.54
N HIS A 19 16.29 7.82 -23.01
CA HIS A 19 16.26 6.58 -22.25
C HIS A 19 17.08 6.69 -20.95
N ILE A 20 18.27 7.29 -21.02
CA ILE A 20 19.11 7.56 -19.83
C ILE A 20 18.36 8.46 -18.84
N HIS A 21 17.78 9.58 -19.30
CA HIS A 21 17.00 10.46 -18.43
C HIS A 21 15.82 9.72 -17.80
N ARG A 22 15.11 8.87 -18.54
CA ARG A 22 14.01 8.08 -17.99
C ARG A 22 14.46 7.14 -16.88
N LEU A 23 15.56 6.41 -17.09
CA LEU A 23 16.10 5.51 -16.07
C LEU A 23 16.54 6.26 -14.80
N LEU A 24 17.19 7.42 -14.95
CA LEU A 24 17.67 8.21 -13.82
C LEU A 24 16.54 8.92 -13.07
N LEU A 25 15.51 9.37 -13.78
CA LEU A 25 14.41 10.15 -13.21
C LEU A 25 13.18 9.30 -12.86
N ASP A 26 13.25 7.98 -13.05
CA ASP A 26 12.18 7.04 -12.69
C ASP A 26 11.98 7.02 -11.16
N PRO A 27 10.75 7.10 -10.65
CA PRO A 27 10.48 6.99 -9.22
C PRO A 27 11.05 5.72 -8.57
N ASN A 28 11.04 4.58 -9.30
CA ASN A 28 11.53 3.30 -8.80
C ASN A 28 13.05 3.28 -8.65
N ALA A 29 13.77 4.04 -9.48
CA ALA A 29 15.23 4.20 -9.35
C ALA A 29 15.61 5.10 -8.17
N ASN A 30 14.67 5.93 -7.71
CA ASN A 30 14.88 6.93 -6.66
C ASN A 30 14.15 6.59 -5.36
N ARG A 31 13.70 5.34 -5.17
CA ARG A 31 13.03 4.90 -3.95
C ARG A 31 13.89 3.90 -3.16
N GLU A 32 13.94 4.09 -1.87
CA GLU A 32 14.56 3.19 -0.91
C GLU A 32 13.48 2.61 0.00
N TYR A 33 13.42 1.29 0.12
CA TYR A 33 12.49 0.65 1.06
C TYR A 33 13.04 0.78 2.48
N ASP A 34 12.21 1.30 3.39
CA ASP A 34 12.49 1.36 4.82
C ASP A 34 11.74 0.22 5.54
N PRO A 35 12.46 -0.82 5.99
CA PRO A 35 11.86 -1.98 6.63
C PRO A 35 11.26 -1.67 8.01
N ASN A 36 11.60 -0.54 8.63
CA ASN A 36 11.05 -0.19 9.95
C ASN A 36 9.66 0.41 9.84
N THR A 37 9.41 1.16 8.76
CA THR A 37 8.14 1.86 8.54
C THR A 37 7.26 1.19 7.50
N ASP A 38 7.78 0.17 6.80
CA ASP A 38 7.14 -0.52 5.68
C ASP A 38 6.72 0.46 4.56
N LYS A 39 7.59 1.43 4.30
CA LYS A 39 7.36 2.52 3.34
C LYS A 39 8.55 2.74 2.45
N TYR A 40 8.29 3.34 1.29
CA TYR A 40 9.32 3.81 0.40
C TYR A 40 9.66 5.28 0.68
N ASN A 41 10.94 5.54 0.88
CA ASN A 41 11.50 6.88 0.96
C ASN A 41 12.05 7.28 -0.41
N TYR A 42 11.66 8.45 -0.92
CA TYR A 42 12.10 8.93 -2.23
C TYR A 42 13.30 9.89 -2.10
N ARG A 43 14.41 9.55 -2.76
CA ARG A 43 15.67 10.33 -2.75
C ARG A 43 16.10 10.64 -4.18
N TYR A 44 15.69 11.80 -4.67
CA TYR A 44 16.08 12.29 -5.99
C TYR A 44 17.43 13.04 -6.00
N GLY A 45 18.17 13.09 -4.88
CA GLY A 45 19.34 13.97 -4.71
C GLY A 45 20.35 13.89 -5.87
N ASP A 46 20.78 12.69 -6.22
CA ASP A 46 21.75 12.47 -7.30
C ASP A 46 21.14 12.70 -8.68
N SER A 47 19.91 12.24 -8.89
CA SER A 47 19.18 12.37 -10.16
C SER A 47 18.86 13.83 -10.50
N LEU A 48 18.62 14.68 -9.50
CA LEU A 48 18.39 16.11 -9.69
C LEU A 48 19.66 16.87 -10.12
N ALA A 49 20.85 16.27 -10.04
CA ALA A 49 22.07 16.88 -10.57
C ALA A 49 21.97 17.16 -12.08
N LEU A 50 21.16 16.38 -12.82
CA LEU A 50 20.90 16.59 -14.26
C LEU A 50 20.37 17.99 -14.57
N PHE A 51 19.59 18.58 -13.67
CA PHE A 51 19.01 19.91 -13.85
C PHE A 51 20.06 21.03 -13.75
N ARG A 52 21.27 20.73 -13.29
CA ARG A 52 22.33 21.72 -13.08
C ARG A 52 23.42 21.68 -14.16
N VAL A 53 23.32 20.78 -15.14
CA VAL A 53 24.40 20.56 -16.12
C VAL A 53 24.46 21.66 -17.18
N ASN A 54 23.38 21.85 -17.94
CA ASN A 54 23.22 22.94 -18.90
C ASN A 54 21.74 23.10 -19.30
N HIS A 55 21.41 24.18 -20.01
CA HIS A 55 20.02 24.50 -20.40
C HIS A 55 19.35 23.40 -21.25
N GLN A 56 20.05 22.80 -22.22
CA GLN A 56 19.47 21.77 -23.08
C GLN A 56 19.15 20.49 -22.30
N ILE A 57 20.05 20.07 -21.41
CA ILE A 57 19.83 18.91 -20.53
C ILE A 57 18.72 19.24 -19.53
N TYR A 58 18.73 20.44 -18.94
CA TYR A 58 17.69 20.91 -18.03
C TYR A 58 16.30 20.79 -18.64
N SER A 59 16.04 21.41 -19.81
CA SER A 59 14.71 21.39 -20.42
C SER A 59 14.25 19.96 -20.73
N LYS A 60 15.15 19.12 -21.26
CA LYS A 60 14.81 17.74 -21.63
C LYS A 60 14.59 16.85 -20.40
N ALA A 61 15.42 16.99 -19.37
CA ALA A 61 15.29 16.28 -18.10
C ALA A 61 14.02 16.73 -17.37
N GLN A 62 13.70 18.02 -17.37
CA GLN A 62 12.48 18.55 -16.77
C GLN A 62 11.23 17.99 -17.44
N TYR A 63 11.17 17.96 -18.77
CA TYR A 63 10.06 17.37 -19.50
C TYR A 63 9.84 15.89 -19.12
N ILE A 64 10.92 15.10 -19.12
CA ILE A 64 10.87 13.67 -18.77
C ILE A 64 10.50 13.48 -17.29
N PHE A 65 11.05 14.31 -16.40
CA PHE A 65 10.74 14.27 -14.98
C PHE A 65 9.25 14.52 -14.74
N CYS A 66 8.66 15.54 -15.37
CA CYS A 66 7.24 15.83 -15.24
C CYS A 66 6.34 14.69 -15.76
N GLN A 67 6.76 13.97 -16.80
CA GLN A 67 6.03 12.80 -17.31
C GLN A 67 6.05 11.61 -16.34
N LEU A 68 7.20 11.36 -15.71
CA LEU A 68 7.39 10.20 -14.82
C LEU A 68 6.92 10.47 -13.38
N ASN A 69 7.03 11.72 -12.91
CA ASN A 69 6.88 12.09 -11.51
C ASN A 69 5.62 12.92 -11.28
N ILE A 70 4.47 12.27 -11.43
CA ILE A 70 3.18 12.90 -11.19
C ILE A 70 2.90 12.90 -9.68
N PHE A 71 3.22 13.99 -9.00
CA PHE A 71 2.86 14.30 -7.62
C PHE A 71 1.39 14.72 -7.40
N VAL A 72 0.83 14.29 -6.29
CA VAL A 72 -0.45 14.72 -5.72
C VAL A 72 -0.16 15.35 -4.37
N CYS A 73 -0.60 16.59 -4.18
CA CYS A 73 -0.58 17.24 -2.87
C CYS A 73 -1.85 16.88 -2.12
N VAL A 74 -1.73 16.47 -0.87
CA VAL A 74 -2.85 16.14 0.00
C VAL A 74 -2.83 17.06 1.20
N GLU A 75 -3.92 17.78 1.40
CA GLU A 75 -4.18 18.58 2.59
C GLU A 75 -5.32 17.94 3.37
N ILE A 76 -5.10 17.69 4.66
CA ILE A 76 -6.12 17.13 5.56
C ILE A 76 -6.38 18.13 6.67
N GLU A 77 -7.63 18.62 6.73
CA GLU A 77 -8.07 19.46 7.85
C GLU A 77 -8.15 18.63 9.14
N ARG A 78 -7.64 19.17 10.25
CA ARG A 78 -7.64 18.52 11.57
C ARG A 78 -8.58 19.25 12.53
N PRO A 79 -9.79 18.73 12.77
CA PRO A 79 -10.60 19.17 13.89
C PRO A 79 -9.90 18.75 15.20
N LYS A 80 -9.77 19.66 16.17
CA LYS A 80 -9.16 19.39 17.48
C LYS A 80 -9.72 18.10 18.09
N GLY A 81 -8.84 17.24 18.60
CA GLY A 81 -9.22 15.98 19.26
C GLY A 81 -9.52 14.81 18.31
N THR A 82 -9.28 14.95 16.99
CA THR A 82 -9.57 13.90 16.01
C THR A 82 -8.28 13.22 15.50
N HIS A 83 -7.83 12.15 16.17
CA HIS A 83 -6.71 11.32 15.69
C HIS A 83 -7.05 10.45 14.46
N ALA A 84 -8.35 10.25 14.19
CA ALA A 84 -8.83 9.27 13.21
C ALA A 84 -8.59 9.64 11.73
N LEU A 85 -8.37 10.92 11.40
CA LEU A 85 -8.22 11.35 9.99
C LEU A 85 -6.86 10.97 9.39
N ILE A 86 -5.82 10.76 10.20
CA ILE A 86 -4.49 10.33 9.73
C ILE A 86 -4.54 8.87 9.27
N HIS A 87 -5.27 8.01 9.99
CA HIS A 87 -5.53 6.64 9.58
C HIS A 87 -6.29 6.56 8.23
N ALA A 88 -7.00 7.62 7.85
CA ALA A 88 -7.76 7.65 6.60
C ALA A 88 -6.87 7.68 5.35
N LEU A 89 -5.59 8.05 5.43
CA LEU A 89 -4.70 7.90 4.28
C LEU A 89 -4.22 6.45 4.10
N GLY A 90 -4.36 5.59 5.10
CA GLY A 90 -3.81 4.25 5.11
C GLY A 90 -2.38 4.22 5.65
N SER A 91 -2.09 3.24 6.51
CA SER A 91 -0.79 3.05 7.15
C SER A 91 0.37 2.82 6.18
N HIS A 92 0.10 2.30 4.97
CA HIS A 92 1.09 1.91 3.96
C HIS A 92 1.29 2.93 2.81
N VAL A 93 0.78 4.16 2.95
CA VAL A 93 1.06 5.20 1.95
C VAL A 93 2.47 5.74 2.12
N SER A 94 3.24 5.66 1.04
CA SER A 94 4.58 6.23 0.93
C SER A 94 4.48 7.67 0.43
N PHE A 95 5.01 8.60 1.22
CA PHE A 95 5.03 10.02 0.89
C PHE A 95 6.41 10.45 0.42
N VAL A 96 6.44 11.37 -0.54
CA VAL A 96 7.65 12.03 -1.02
C VAL A 96 8.10 13.11 -0.02
N LYS A 97 7.13 13.85 0.52
CA LYS A 97 7.33 14.89 1.55
C LYS A 97 6.14 14.98 2.48
N GLU A 98 6.40 15.43 3.71
CA GLU A 98 5.38 15.67 4.73
C GLU A 98 5.62 17.03 5.42
N GLY A 99 4.58 17.53 6.09
CA GLY A 99 4.66 18.73 6.94
C GLY A 99 4.97 20.00 6.16
N GLN A 100 5.86 20.84 6.72
CA GLN A 100 6.13 22.16 6.17
C GLN A 100 6.72 22.12 4.74
N HIS A 101 7.52 21.10 4.44
CA HIS A 101 8.09 20.92 3.09
C HIS A 101 7.01 20.57 2.06
N ALA A 102 6.02 19.76 2.46
CA ALA A 102 4.87 19.45 1.62
C ALA A 102 3.98 20.68 1.41
N LYS A 103 3.79 21.51 2.44
CA LYS A 103 3.02 22.76 2.36
C LYS A 103 3.62 23.74 1.33
N SER A 104 4.95 23.83 1.26
CA SER A 104 5.64 24.69 0.29
C SER A 104 5.72 24.11 -1.13
N PHE A 105 5.24 22.88 -1.35
CA PHE A 105 5.42 22.18 -2.62
C PHE A 105 4.39 22.59 -3.68
N THR A 106 4.86 23.28 -4.72
CA THR A 106 4.00 23.84 -5.77
C THR A 106 3.94 23.01 -7.04
N ASP A 107 4.87 22.08 -7.24
CA ASP A 107 5.03 21.35 -8.51
C ASP A 107 4.21 20.04 -8.53
N HIS A 108 2.88 20.16 -8.44
CA HIS A 108 1.92 19.04 -8.38
C HIS A 108 0.82 19.15 -9.45
N SER A 109 0.17 18.03 -9.80
CA SER A 109 -0.88 17.97 -10.85
C SER A 109 -2.27 17.95 -10.27
N LEU A 110 -2.39 17.51 -9.01
CA LEU A 110 -3.63 17.46 -8.27
C LEU A 110 -3.36 17.93 -6.86
N SER A 111 -4.17 18.88 -6.40
CA SER A 111 -4.35 19.18 -4.99
C SER A 111 -5.64 18.51 -4.52
N LEU A 112 -5.51 17.61 -3.56
CA LEU A 112 -6.60 16.96 -2.85
C LEU A 112 -6.72 17.62 -1.48
N ARG A 113 -7.85 18.27 -1.22
CA ARG A 113 -8.21 18.76 0.11
C ARG A 113 -9.29 17.88 0.69
N VAL A 114 -9.02 17.32 1.87
CA VAL A 114 -9.94 16.47 2.61
C VAL A 114 -10.39 17.25 3.84
N SER A 115 -11.67 17.58 3.87
CA SER A 115 -12.31 18.21 5.02
C SER A 115 -13.36 17.30 5.60
N ARG A 116 -13.58 17.41 6.91
CA ARG A 116 -14.62 16.67 7.63
C ARG A 116 -15.56 17.66 8.29
N VAL A 117 -16.85 17.53 8.00
CA VAL A 117 -17.84 18.38 8.68
C VAL A 117 -18.14 17.82 10.05
N VAL A 118 -17.47 18.36 11.06
CA VAL A 118 -17.74 18.08 12.48
C VAL A 118 -18.84 19.04 12.95
N ARG A 119 -19.95 18.52 13.48
CA ARG A 119 -21.08 19.32 13.98
C ARG A 119 -20.84 19.98 15.35
N PHE A 120 -19.69 19.74 15.96
CA PHE A 120 -19.33 20.23 17.29
C PHE A 120 -18.24 21.29 17.18
N PHE A 121 -18.36 22.35 17.98
CA PHE A 121 -17.44 23.50 18.07
C PHE A 121 -16.08 23.13 18.68
N MET A 122 -15.38 22.17 18.09
CA MET A 122 -13.97 21.95 18.38
C MET A 122 -13.17 22.88 17.47
N GLY A 123 -12.23 23.64 18.04
CA GLY A 123 -11.37 24.52 17.24
C GLY A 123 -10.60 23.76 16.16
N GLN A 124 -10.04 24.48 15.20
CA GLN A 124 -9.22 23.88 14.14
C GLN A 124 -7.75 23.79 14.60
N GLU A 125 -7.08 22.69 14.27
CA GLU A 125 -5.62 22.58 14.30
C GLU A 125 -5.03 22.94 12.94
N GLU A 126 -3.71 23.11 12.88
CA GLU A 126 -3.05 23.26 11.59
C GLU A 126 -3.29 22.02 10.71
N PRO A 127 -3.66 22.21 9.43
CA PRO A 127 -3.87 21.12 8.50
C PRO A 127 -2.56 20.34 8.28
N LEU A 128 -2.72 19.05 8.00
CA LEU A 128 -1.61 18.20 7.61
C LEU A 128 -1.40 18.30 6.11
N HIS A 129 -0.13 18.32 5.70
CA HIS A 129 0.27 18.42 4.31
C HIS A 129 1.16 17.25 3.94
N PHE A 130 0.84 16.61 2.81
CA PHE A 130 1.57 15.48 2.26
C PHE A 130 1.76 15.65 0.76
N VAL A 131 2.84 15.10 0.23
CA VAL A 131 3.07 14.94 -1.20
C VAL A 131 3.28 13.46 -1.48
N MET A 132 2.51 12.89 -2.39
CA MET A 132 2.66 11.49 -2.83
C MET A 132 2.75 11.42 -4.35
N LEU A 133 3.24 10.30 -4.88
CA LEU A 133 3.12 10.03 -6.31
C LEU A 133 1.72 9.52 -6.66
N LEU A 134 1.31 9.75 -7.90
CA LEU A 134 0.04 9.30 -8.47
C LEU A 134 -0.14 7.78 -8.34
N GLU A 135 0.95 7.01 -8.45
CA GLU A 135 0.92 5.55 -8.24
C GLU A 135 0.39 5.14 -6.86
N ASN A 136 0.49 6.03 -5.86
CA ASN A 136 0.01 5.80 -4.50
C ASN A 136 -1.39 6.39 -4.26
N LEU A 137 -2.01 7.07 -5.23
CA LEU A 137 -3.32 7.73 -5.05
C LEU A 137 -4.47 6.74 -4.81
N ASN A 138 -4.35 5.53 -5.33
CA ASN A 138 -5.33 4.46 -5.13
C ASN A 138 -5.39 3.97 -3.68
N LYS A 139 -4.27 4.02 -2.93
CA LYS A 139 -4.18 3.53 -1.56
C LYS A 139 -5.13 4.26 -0.59
N PRO A 140 -5.14 5.60 -0.49
CA PRO A 140 -6.08 6.29 0.39
C PRO A 140 -7.54 6.13 -0.07
N THR A 141 -7.82 6.13 -1.38
CA THR A 141 -9.19 5.92 -1.88
C THR A 141 -9.70 4.52 -1.59
N HIS A 142 -8.81 3.52 -1.65
CA HIS A 142 -9.11 2.15 -1.26
C HIS A 142 -9.33 2.03 0.25
N SER A 143 -8.49 2.68 1.06
CA SER A 143 -8.68 2.75 2.51
C SER A 143 -10.05 3.35 2.88
N TRP A 144 -10.50 4.40 2.21
CA TRP A 144 -11.84 4.97 2.41
C TRP A 144 -12.98 4.07 1.93
N LEU A 145 -12.77 3.29 0.87
CA LEU A 145 -13.74 2.28 0.43
C LEU A 145 -13.89 1.20 1.52
N CYS A 146 -12.78 0.67 2.02
CA CYS A 146 -12.76 -0.30 3.11
C CYS A 146 -13.44 0.27 4.36
N ALA A 147 -13.06 1.47 4.80
CA ALA A 147 -13.68 2.10 5.97
C ALA A 147 -15.21 2.24 5.84
N HIS A 148 -15.72 2.51 4.64
CA HIS A 148 -17.15 2.59 4.39
C HIS A 148 -17.85 1.23 4.31
N LEU A 149 -17.21 0.22 3.71
CA LEU A 149 -17.72 -1.16 3.68
C LEU A 149 -18.00 -1.67 5.09
N GLU A 150 -17.11 -1.30 5.99
CA GLU A 150 -17.15 -1.83 7.32
C GLU A 150 -17.97 -0.93 8.26
N TYR A 151 -17.88 0.41 8.16
CA TYR A 151 -18.77 1.37 8.84
C TYR A 151 -19.63 2.12 7.82
N PRO A 152 -20.84 1.61 7.51
CA PRO A 152 -21.76 2.30 6.61
C PRO A 152 -22.00 3.74 7.04
N GLY A 153 -21.72 4.68 6.14
CA GLY A 153 -21.83 6.12 6.41
C GLY A 153 -20.56 6.80 6.93
N ALA A 154 -19.44 6.10 7.12
CA ALA A 154 -18.16 6.72 7.51
C ALA A 154 -17.74 7.87 6.59
N ASN A 155 -17.88 7.67 5.28
CA ASN A 155 -17.58 8.67 4.25
C ASN A 155 -18.61 9.80 4.16
N GLY A 156 -19.78 9.66 4.81
CA GLY A 156 -20.86 10.66 4.79
C GLY A 156 -20.52 11.98 5.48
N TYR A 157 -19.37 12.05 6.12
CA TYR A 157 -18.84 13.28 6.73
C TYR A 157 -17.68 13.89 5.95
N LEU A 158 -17.17 13.19 4.93
CA LEU A 158 -16.02 13.60 4.13
C LEU A 158 -16.46 14.48 2.97
N GLU A 159 -15.81 15.64 2.85
CA GLU A 159 -15.89 16.50 1.69
C GLU A 159 -14.52 16.52 1.02
N LEU A 160 -14.52 16.29 -0.30
CA LEU A 160 -13.32 16.28 -1.11
C LEU A 160 -13.34 17.48 -2.07
N GLU A 161 -12.24 18.22 -2.10
CA GLU A 161 -11.97 19.21 -3.13
C GLU A 161 -10.74 18.79 -3.93
N LEU A 162 -10.96 18.53 -5.23
CA LEU A 162 -9.97 18.09 -6.20
C LEU A 162 -9.67 19.27 -7.12
N SER A 163 -8.44 19.79 -7.06
CA SER A 163 -7.99 20.90 -7.89
C SER A 163 -6.87 20.46 -8.85
N LEU A 164 -7.18 20.38 -10.14
CA LEU A 164 -6.21 20.08 -11.20
C LEU A 164 -5.27 21.27 -11.44
N ARG A 165 -4.01 20.96 -11.73
CA ARG A 165 -2.97 21.94 -12.01
C ARG A 165 -2.09 21.47 -13.18
N ASP A 166 -1.85 22.35 -14.14
CA ASP A 166 -0.83 22.15 -15.17
C ASP A 166 0.56 22.46 -14.60
N ARG A 167 1.49 21.52 -14.77
CA ARG A 167 2.89 21.69 -14.39
C ARG A 167 3.79 22.06 -15.56
N CYS A 168 3.39 21.69 -16.79
CA CYS A 168 4.27 21.77 -17.95
C CYS A 168 4.08 23.08 -18.72
N LEU A 169 3.95 24.21 -18.01
CA LEU A 169 3.74 25.53 -18.61
C LEU A 169 4.91 25.99 -19.51
N LEU A 170 6.08 25.34 -19.44
CA LEU A 170 7.28 25.69 -20.19
C LEU A 170 7.31 25.13 -21.63
N HIS A 171 6.47 24.15 -21.95
CA HIS A 171 6.30 23.65 -23.32
C HIS A 171 4.92 24.08 -23.82
N GLN A 172 4.83 25.36 -24.21
CA GLN A 172 3.62 26.10 -24.53
C GLN A 172 2.76 25.49 -25.67
N ASP A 173 3.26 24.49 -26.39
CA ASP A 173 2.58 23.91 -27.55
C ASP A 173 1.65 22.74 -27.20
N GLU A 174 1.74 22.15 -26.01
CA GLU A 174 0.85 21.06 -25.59
C GLU A 174 0.43 21.25 -24.13
N ALA A 175 -0.81 21.69 -23.89
CA ALA A 175 -1.43 21.62 -22.57
C ALA A 175 -1.50 20.14 -22.15
N MET A 176 -0.56 19.71 -21.31
CA MET A 176 -0.18 18.29 -21.13
C MET A 176 -1.10 17.51 -20.19
N THR A 177 -2.19 18.09 -19.65
CA THR A 177 -3.17 17.26 -18.94
C THR A 177 -4.11 16.61 -19.95
N THR A 178 -3.60 15.58 -20.60
CA THR A 178 -4.36 14.71 -21.49
C THR A 178 -5.58 14.14 -20.76
N GLU A 179 -6.63 13.76 -21.51
CA GLU A 179 -7.78 13.05 -20.93
C GLU A 179 -7.32 11.83 -20.13
N SER A 180 -6.28 11.14 -20.60
CA SER A 180 -5.65 10.01 -19.92
C SER A 180 -5.15 10.37 -18.52
N LEU A 181 -4.42 11.49 -18.38
CA LEU A 181 -3.93 11.94 -17.08
C LEU A 181 -5.08 12.37 -16.16
N GLN A 182 -6.09 13.09 -16.66
CA GLN A 182 -7.27 13.44 -15.86
C GLN A 182 -8.00 12.19 -15.36
N ARG A 183 -8.14 11.15 -16.20
CA ARG A 183 -8.70 9.86 -15.80
C ARG A 183 -7.88 9.23 -14.68
N GLN A 184 -6.56 9.17 -14.80
CA GLN A 184 -5.70 8.61 -13.74
C GLN A 184 -5.83 9.37 -12.42
N LEU A 185 -5.99 10.70 -12.47
CA LEU A 185 -6.13 11.55 -11.29
C LEU A 185 -7.52 11.48 -10.63
N LEU A 186 -8.59 11.30 -11.42
CA LEU A 186 -9.97 11.42 -10.94
C LEU A 186 -10.70 10.08 -10.74
N MET A 187 -10.35 9.04 -11.50
CA MET A 187 -11.02 7.74 -11.40
C MET A 187 -10.79 7.00 -10.08
N PRO A 188 -9.65 7.15 -9.36
CA PRO A 188 -9.50 6.55 -8.04
C PRO A 188 -10.59 7.00 -7.06
N PHE A 189 -11.07 8.24 -7.15
CA PHE A 189 -12.16 8.73 -6.30
C PHE A 189 -13.53 8.16 -6.67
N GLY A 190 -13.66 7.54 -7.85
CA GLY A 190 -14.86 6.83 -8.30
C GLY A 190 -15.27 5.67 -7.40
N MET A 191 -14.29 5.03 -6.75
CA MET A 191 -14.54 3.91 -5.83
C MET A 191 -15.09 4.37 -4.48
N VAL A 192 -14.88 5.64 -4.11
CA VAL A 192 -15.22 6.15 -2.78
C VAL A 192 -16.70 6.52 -2.75
N LYS A 193 -17.50 5.69 -2.08
CA LYS A 193 -18.96 5.87 -2.03
C LYS A 193 -19.41 6.73 -0.87
N CYS A 194 -20.63 7.24 -1.00
CA CYS A 194 -21.35 7.97 0.05
C CYS A 194 -20.57 9.18 0.61
N LEU A 195 -19.78 9.85 -0.23
CA LEU A 195 -19.16 11.12 0.11
C LEU A 195 -20.23 12.20 0.26
N ARG A 196 -20.03 13.12 1.22
CA ARG A 196 -20.94 14.24 1.42
C ARG A 196 -20.92 15.20 0.25
N LYS A 197 -19.72 15.53 -0.22
CA LYS A 197 -19.50 16.48 -1.30
C LYS A 197 -18.19 16.19 -2.02
N VAL A 198 -18.22 16.29 -3.34
CA VAL A 198 -17.02 16.23 -4.19
C VAL A 198 -17.03 17.41 -5.15
N THR A 199 -16.04 18.27 -5.02
CA THR A 199 -15.84 19.43 -5.90
C THR A 199 -14.61 19.19 -6.76
N VAL A 200 -14.75 19.30 -8.08
CA VAL A 200 -13.63 19.17 -9.02
C VAL A 200 -13.48 20.51 -9.74
N LYS A 201 -12.29 21.12 -9.64
CA LYS A 201 -11.94 22.40 -10.26
C LYS A 201 -10.48 22.38 -10.72
N GLY A 202 -9.99 23.47 -11.28
CA GLY A 202 -8.56 23.60 -11.60
C GLY A 202 -8.29 24.19 -12.98
N ASN A 203 -6.99 24.32 -13.27
CA ASN A 203 -6.48 24.69 -14.58
C ASN A 203 -5.41 23.64 -14.99
N PRO A 204 -5.67 22.78 -15.98
CA PRO A 204 -6.74 22.90 -16.97
C PRO A 204 -8.12 22.56 -16.40
N THR A 205 -9.14 23.11 -17.07
CA THR A 205 -10.54 22.86 -16.72
C THR A 205 -10.80 21.34 -16.75
N PRO A 206 -11.39 20.76 -15.68
CA PRO A 206 -11.73 19.34 -15.67
C PRO A 206 -12.66 18.97 -16.82
N LEU A 207 -12.34 17.89 -17.53
CA LEU A 207 -13.15 17.39 -18.64
C LEU A 207 -14.51 16.88 -18.11
N PRO A 208 -15.64 17.38 -18.62
CA PRO A 208 -16.96 16.94 -18.16
C PRO A 208 -17.18 15.43 -18.29
N SER A 209 -16.65 14.80 -19.34
CA SER A 209 -16.74 13.34 -19.57
C SER A 209 -16.11 12.56 -18.41
N VAL A 210 -14.89 12.90 -18.01
CA VAL A 210 -14.15 12.23 -16.93
C VAL A 210 -14.78 12.49 -15.57
N VAL A 211 -15.23 13.72 -15.31
CA VAL A 211 -15.92 14.05 -14.05
C VAL A 211 -17.25 13.30 -13.94
N CYS A 212 -18.03 13.22 -15.02
CA CYS A 212 -19.27 12.45 -15.06
C CYS A 212 -19.01 10.95 -14.86
N GLU A 213 -17.99 10.39 -15.50
CA GLU A 213 -17.62 8.98 -15.33
C GLU A 213 -17.24 8.66 -13.88
N SER A 214 -16.37 9.48 -13.27
CA SER A 214 -16.00 9.33 -11.86
C SER A 214 -17.21 9.43 -10.93
N ARG A 215 -18.14 10.37 -11.19
CA ARG A 215 -19.38 10.51 -10.41
C ARG A 215 -20.37 9.37 -10.62
N ASN A 216 -20.45 8.82 -11.83
CA ASN A 216 -21.28 7.66 -12.10
C ASN A 216 -20.72 6.45 -11.35
N ALA A 217 -19.41 6.24 -11.41
CA ALA A 217 -18.73 5.24 -10.60
C ALA A 217 -19.03 5.42 -9.11
N GLN A 218 -19.08 6.64 -8.56
CA GLN A 218 -19.47 6.88 -7.15
C GLN A 218 -20.92 6.53 -6.83
N ARG A 219 -21.83 6.56 -7.81
CA ARG A 219 -23.24 6.24 -7.65
C ARG A 219 -23.54 4.75 -7.81
N ASP A 220 -22.66 4.01 -8.47
CA ASP A 220 -22.84 2.58 -8.63
C ASP A 220 -23.01 1.91 -7.26
N PRO A 221 -24.06 1.10 -7.07
CA PRO A 221 -24.31 0.45 -5.81
C PRO A 221 -23.12 -0.42 -5.42
N MET A 222 -22.82 -0.42 -4.13
CA MET A 222 -21.77 -1.27 -3.58
C MET A 222 -22.10 -2.75 -3.82
N PRO A 223 -21.10 -3.58 -4.15
CA PRO A 223 -21.30 -5.02 -4.13
C PRO A 223 -21.76 -5.45 -2.72
N THR A 224 -22.70 -6.38 -2.64
CA THR A 224 -23.14 -6.90 -1.35
C THR A 224 -22.02 -7.67 -0.66
N GLN A 225 -22.14 -7.89 0.65
CA GLN A 225 -21.18 -8.70 1.40
C GLN A 225 -21.05 -10.11 0.78
N GLU A 226 -22.16 -10.74 0.39
CA GLU A 226 -22.15 -12.06 -0.26
C GLU A 226 -21.40 -12.04 -1.59
N GLN A 227 -21.58 -10.99 -2.39
CA GLN A 227 -20.86 -10.81 -3.65
C GLN A 227 -19.36 -10.68 -3.39
N CYS A 228 -18.97 -9.89 -2.38
CA CYS A 228 -17.56 -9.74 -2.00
C CYS A 228 -16.94 -11.05 -1.53
N LEU A 229 -17.64 -11.84 -0.70
CA LEU A 229 -17.14 -13.14 -0.23
C LEU A 229 -17.08 -14.18 -1.35
N SER A 230 -18.09 -14.22 -2.20
CA SER A 230 -18.13 -15.10 -3.37
C SER A 230 -16.94 -14.80 -4.28
N GLU A 231 -16.70 -13.53 -4.58
CA GLU A 231 -15.60 -13.10 -5.44
C GLU A 231 -14.23 -13.37 -4.81
N ALA A 232 -14.05 -13.05 -3.52
CA ALA A 232 -12.82 -13.35 -2.81
C ALA A 232 -12.56 -14.87 -2.73
N THR A 233 -13.61 -15.68 -2.59
CA THR A 233 -13.52 -17.14 -2.61
C THR A 233 -13.14 -17.65 -4.00
N ARG A 234 -13.75 -17.12 -5.07
CA ARG A 234 -13.40 -17.43 -6.46
C ARG A 234 -11.93 -17.12 -6.74
N LEU A 235 -11.47 -15.92 -6.40
CA LEU A 235 -10.07 -15.48 -6.57
C LEU A 235 -9.09 -16.34 -5.75
N LYS A 236 -9.48 -16.76 -4.54
CA LYS A 236 -8.69 -17.72 -3.74
C LYS A 236 -8.56 -19.06 -4.46
N GLU A 237 -9.66 -19.60 -4.97
CA GLU A 237 -9.68 -20.89 -5.66
C GLU A 237 -8.87 -20.88 -6.95
N GLU A 238 -8.98 -19.80 -7.73
CA GLU A 238 -8.15 -19.57 -8.92
C GLU A 238 -6.67 -19.48 -8.56
N GLY A 239 -6.33 -18.73 -7.51
CA GLY A 239 -4.97 -18.67 -6.98
C GLY A 239 -4.45 -20.04 -6.52
N ASN A 240 -5.29 -20.84 -5.86
CA ASN A 240 -4.95 -22.21 -5.46
C ASN A 240 -4.70 -23.13 -6.66
N LYS A 241 -5.52 -22.99 -7.71
CA LYS A 241 -5.37 -23.76 -8.96
C LYS A 241 -4.04 -23.40 -9.64
N ALA A 242 -3.73 -22.11 -9.77
CA ALA A 242 -2.46 -21.64 -10.31
C ALA A 242 -1.26 -22.13 -9.48
N LEU A 243 -1.36 -22.09 -8.15
CA LEU A 243 -0.31 -22.56 -7.24
C LEU A 243 -0.04 -24.07 -7.34
N LYS A 244 -1.08 -24.87 -7.61
CA LYS A 244 -0.95 -26.31 -7.87
C LYS A 244 -0.27 -26.59 -9.22
N GLN A 245 -0.50 -25.72 -10.20
CA GLN A 245 0.11 -25.80 -11.54
C GLN A 245 1.54 -25.24 -11.60
N GLY A 246 2.07 -24.69 -10.49
CA GLY A 246 3.42 -24.15 -10.43
C GLY A 246 3.57 -22.73 -10.99
N CYS A 247 2.47 -22.06 -11.34
CA CYS A 247 2.48 -20.69 -11.81
C CYS A 247 2.71 -19.71 -10.64
N GLN A 248 3.50 -18.66 -10.87
CA GLN A 248 3.66 -17.56 -9.92
C GLN A 248 2.35 -16.76 -9.83
N ARG A 249 1.93 -16.41 -8.61
CA ARG A 249 0.72 -15.62 -8.38
C ARG A 249 1.07 -14.13 -8.41
N HIS A 250 0.23 -13.31 -9.04
CA HIS A 250 0.17 -11.87 -8.78
C HIS A 250 -0.61 -11.63 -7.48
N ASP A 251 -0.01 -10.94 -6.52
CA ASP A 251 -0.65 -10.58 -5.25
C ASP A 251 -1.79 -9.60 -5.52
N TYR A 252 -3.03 -10.07 -5.36
CA TYR A 252 -4.25 -9.25 -5.51
C TYR A 252 -5.07 -9.15 -4.22
N GLY A 253 -4.64 -9.80 -3.13
CA GLY A 253 -5.51 -10.05 -1.98
C GLY A 253 -5.12 -9.37 -0.66
N GLN A 254 -3.89 -8.88 -0.52
CA GLN A 254 -3.35 -8.47 0.78
C GLN A 254 -3.80 -7.06 1.19
N ASP A 255 -3.90 -6.13 0.22
CA ASP A 255 -4.37 -4.75 0.44
C ASP A 255 -5.85 -4.65 0.85
N PHE A 256 -6.63 -5.72 0.63
CA PHE A 256 -8.06 -5.74 0.93
C PHE A 256 -8.39 -5.95 2.42
N PHE A 257 -7.45 -6.49 3.22
CA PHE A 257 -7.77 -7.02 4.55
C PHE A 257 -6.95 -6.44 5.73
N LEU A 258 -5.98 -5.56 5.49
CA LEU A 258 -4.96 -5.22 6.49
C LEU A 258 -5.23 -4.01 7.40
N ASP A 259 -6.42 -3.39 7.39
CA ASP A 259 -6.68 -2.31 8.36
C ASP A 259 -8.10 -2.31 8.94
N VAL A 260 -8.14 -2.57 10.26
CA VAL A 260 -9.13 -2.18 11.28
C VAL A 260 -10.42 -3.06 11.41
N PHE A 261 -10.84 -3.41 12.65
CA PHE A 261 -12.21 -3.13 13.19
C PHE A 261 -12.55 -3.73 14.58
N THR A 262 -13.20 -2.90 15.41
CA THR A 262 -13.99 -3.28 16.60
C THR A 262 -15.40 -2.67 16.55
N GLU A 263 -16.37 -3.53 16.89
CA GLU A 263 -17.75 -3.33 17.37
C GLU A 263 -18.60 -2.12 16.88
N ARG A 264 -19.56 -2.39 15.98
CA ARG A 264 -21.02 -2.46 16.29
C ARG A 264 -21.84 -2.77 15.03
N ASP A 265 -22.58 -3.88 15.12
CA ASP A 265 -23.69 -4.37 14.26
C ASP A 265 -23.56 -4.33 12.72
N PRO A 266 -23.07 -5.41 12.08
CA PRO A 266 -23.44 -5.75 10.72
C PRO A 266 -24.73 -6.62 10.69
N PRO A 267 -25.60 -6.47 9.66
CA PRO A 267 -26.95 -7.03 9.59
C PRO A 267 -27.07 -8.58 9.49
N ARG A 268 -26.00 -9.34 9.75
CA ARG A 268 -26.01 -10.81 9.85
C ARG A 268 -25.20 -11.39 11.03
N GLY A 269 -24.75 -10.57 11.98
CA GLY A 269 -24.08 -11.06 13.19
C GLY A 269 -22.70 -11.72 12.95
N ARG A 270 -22.23 -12.46 13.96
CA ARG A 270 -20.86 -13.00 14.10
C ARG A 270 -20.40 -13.92 12.95
N GLU A 271 -21.33 -14.59 12.28
CA GLU A 271 -21.01 -15.61 11.25
C GLU A 271 -20.28 -15.06 10.02
N TRP A 272 -20.64 -13.85 9.57
CA TRP A 272 -19.97 -13.20 8.44
C TRP A 272 -18.54 -12.80 8.79
N LEU A 273 -18.35 -12.22 9.98
CA LEU A 273 -17.03 -11.83 10.48
C LEU A 273 -16.12 -13.07 10.59
N ASP A 274 -16.65 -14.17 11.11
CA ASP A 274 -15.92 -15.43 11.22
C ASP A 274 -15.53 -15.99 9.84
N ALA A 275 -16.45 -15.94 8.87
CA ALA A 275 -16.17 -16.38 7.49
C ALA A 275 -15.10 -15.51 6.82
N ARG A 276 -15.16 -14.19 7.00
CA ARG A 276 -14.17 -13.22 6.50
C ARG A 276 -12.80 -13.48 7.12
N GLU A 277 -12.70 -13.51 8.45
CA GLU A 277 -11.44 -13.76 9.16
C GLU A 277 -10.79 -15.07 8.72
N LYS A 278 -11.61 -16.14 8.63
CA LYS A 278 -11.14 -17.43 8.13
C LYS A 278 -10.59 -17.33 6.70
N LEU A 279 -11.25 -16.58 5.81
CA LEU A 279 -10.80 -16.41 4.43
C LEU A 279 -9.50 -15.59 4.36
N SER A 280 -9.39 -14.50 5.13
CA SER A 280 -8.18 -13.67 5.21
C SER A 280 -6.99 -14.50 5.71
N MET A 281 -7.17 -15.29 6.76
CA MET A 281 -6.12 -16.20 7.26
C MET A 281 -5.70 -17.22 6.20
N GLN A 282 -6.65 -17.77 5.44
CA GLN A 282 -6.35 -18.71 4.35
C GLN A 282 -5.54 -18.05 3.23
N LEU A 283 -5.91 -16.83 2.82
CA LEU A 283 -5.21 -16.07 1.79
C LEU A 283 -3.78 -15.74 2.20
N LEU A 284 -3.59 -15.19 3.40
CA LEU A 284 -2.27 -14.87 3.96
C LEU A 284 -1.38 -16.11 4.08
N ALA A 285 -1.95 -17.21 4.58
CA ALA A 285 -1.23 -18.48 4.64
C ALA A 285 -0.78 -18.90 3.23
N ASN A 286 -1.66 -18.83 2.22
CA ASN A 286 -1.32 -19.19 0.85
C ASN A 286 -0.28 -18.25 0.24
N THR A 287 -0.31 -16.94 0.53
CA THR A 287 0.73 -15.98 0.13
C THR A 287 2.08 -16.37 0.73
N CYS A 288 2.14 -16.69 2.04
CA CYS A 288 3.35 -17.25 2.65
C CYS A 288 3.83 -18.54 1.95
N GLN A 289 2.91 -19.42 1.52
CA GLN A 289 3.28 -20.63 0.78
C GLN A 289 3.93 -20.31 -0.58
N VAL A 290 3.51 -19.24 -1.25
CA VAL A 290 4.10 -18.77 -2.51
C VAL A 290 5.53 -18.31 -2.27
N PHE A 291 5.75 -17.38 -1.33
CA PHE A 291 7.10 -16.90 -1.02
C PHE A 291 8.05 -18.01 -0.56
N LEU A 292 7.53 -18.98 0.21
CA LEU A 292 8.26 -20.18 0.58
C LEU A 292 8.71 -21.00 -0.65
N LYS A 293 7.83 -21.21 -1.64
CA LYS A 293 8.19 -21.92 -2.87
C LYS A 293 9.17 -21.13 -3.74
N LEU A 294 9.05 -19.81 -3.76
CA LEU A 294 9.97 -18.91 -4.47
C LEU A 294 11.31 -18.74 -3.78
N LYS A 295 11.46 -19.24 -2.55
CA LYS A 295 12.64 -19.02 -1.69
C LYS A 295 12.92 -17.54 -1.44
N ASP A 296 11.88 -16.70 -1.51
CA ASP A 296 11.96 -15.29 -1.13
C ASP A 296 11.76 -15.19 0.39
N TRP A 297 12.83 -15.47 1.12
CA TRP A 297 12.80 -15.61 2.59
C TRP A 297 12.44 -14.30 3.28
N ASN A 298 12.91 -13.17 2.75
CA ASN A 298 12.64 -11.85 3.33
C ASN A 298 11.15 -11.52 3.24
N ARG A 299 10.55 -11.64 2.04
CA ARG A 299 9.10 -11.39 1.88
C ARG A 299 8.23 -12.38 2.64
N LEU A 300 8.66 -13.64 2.75
CA LEU A 300 7.99 -14.65 3.57
C LEU A 300 7.95 -14.23 5.05
N ILE A 301 9.09 -13.80 5.58
CA ILE A 301 9.21 -13.37 6.98
C ILE A 301 8.37 -12.11 7.21
N GLU A 302 8.49 -11.12 6.33
CA GLU A 302 7.77 -9.86 6.38
C GLU A 302 6.24 -10.07 6.41
N CYS A 303 5.69 -10.75 5.40
CA CYS A 303 4.26 -11.05 5.30
C CYS A 303 3.75 -11.81 6.55
N GLY A 304 4.53 -12.80 7.00
CA GLY A 304 4.18 -13.59 8.17
C GLY A 304 4.20 -12.80 9.47
N GLN A 305 5.26 -12.02 9.70
CA GLN A 305 5.42 -11.22 10.92
C GLN A 305 4.44 -10.07 11.00
N GLN A 306 4.09 -9.42 9.89
CA GLN A 306 3.03 -8.41 9.86
C GLN A 306 1.72 -8.97 10.42
N THR A 307 1.34 -10.17 9.96
CA THR A 307 0.12 -10.84 10.43
C THR A 307 0.22 -11.21 11.91
N ILE A 308 1.36 -11.79 12.33
CA ILE A 308 1.59 -12.19 13.73
C ILE A 308 1.59 -10.96 14.65
N HIS A 309 2.25 -9.88 14.26
CA HIS A 309 2.32 -8.63 15.00
C HIS A 309 0.95 -7.98 15.14
N TYR A 310 0.15 -7.96 14.06
CA TYR A 310 -1.23 -7.50 14.11
C TYR A 310 -2.04 -8.26 15.17
N PHE A 311 -1.95 -9.59 15.25
CA PHE A 311 -2.65 -10.35 16.29
C PHE A 311 -2.10 -10.14 17.70
N ARG A 312 -0.79 -9.86 17.83
CA ARG A 312 -0.16 -9.53 19.10
C ARG A 312 -0.56 -8.14 19.60
N SER A 313 -0.87 -7.18 18.72
CA SER A 313 -1.21 -5.80 19.10
C SER A 313 -2.51 -5.70 19.91
N PHE A 314 -3.44 -6.65 19.72
CA PHE A 314 -4.66 -6.77 20.53
C PHE A 314 -4.43 -7.42 21.91
N ARG A 315 -3.17 -7.66 22.30
CA ARG A 315 -2.80 -8.40 23.51
C ARG A 315 -1.70 -7.70 24.29
N GLU A 316 -1.53 -8.12 25.54
CA GLU A 316 -0.47 -7.60 26.42
C GLU A 316 0.91 -7.78 25.78
N GLN A 317 1.69 -6.70 25.74
CA GLN A 317 3.03 -6.67 25.18
C GLN A 317 4.02 -7.40 26.11
N GLY A 318 4.74 -8.40 25.59
CA GLY A 318 5.78 -9.14 26.33
C GLY A 318 6.12 -10.50 25.71
N ASP A 319 7.14 -11.18 26.26
CA ASP A 319 7.51 -12.55 25.86
C ASP A 319 6.43 -13.53 26.35
N MET A 320 5.44 -13.77 25.50
CA MET A 320 4.32 -14.64 25.79
C MET A 320 4.71 -16.11 25.62
N ARG A 321 4.33 -16.94 26.59
CA ARG A 321 4.44 -18.39 26.44
C ARG A 321 3.64 -18.84 25.21
N PRO A 322 4.09 -19.85 24.44
CA PRO A 322 3.40 -20.31 23.24
C PRO A 322 1.92 -20.64 23.42
N LEU A 323 1.55 -21.21 24.58
CA LEU A 323 0.17 -21.53 24.92
C LEU A 323 -0.72 -20.28 25.10
N ARG A 324 -0.15 -19.20 25.64
CA ARG A 324 -0.86 -17.92 25.78
C ARG A 324 -0.94 -17.20 24.44
N GLU A 325 0.11 -17.28 23.63
CA GLU A 325 0.15 -16.66 22.31
C GLU A 325 -0.86 -17.30 21.35
N ALA A 326 -1.02 -18.63 21.38
CA ALA A 326 -1.94 -19.33 20.49
C ALA A 326 -3.43 -19.09 20.81
N CYS A 327 -4.10 -18.33 19.96
CA CYS A 327 -5.54 -18.13 19.97
C CYS A 327 -6.29 -19.29 19.28
N ARG A 328 -6.47 -20.43 19.94
CA ARG A 328 -7.16 -21.60 19.32
C ARG A 328 -8.64 -21.39 18.99
N ARG A 329 -9.28 -20.37 19.57
CA ARG A 329 -10.72 -20.10 19.40
C ARG A 329 -11.05 -19.11 18.28
N ILE A 330 -10.07 -18.70 17.48
CA ILE A 330 -10.31 -17.79 16.35
C ILE A 330 -10.73 -18.57 15.09
N PRO A 331 -11.63 -18.00 14.27
CA PRO A 331 -11.88 -18.47 12.93
C PRO A 331 -10.58 -18.58 12.11
N GLY A 332 -10.34 -19.73 11.48
CA GLY A 332 -9.13 -19.93 10.67
C GLY A 332 -7.84 -20.21 11.44
N ALA A 333 -7.92 -20.61 12.71
CA ALA A 333 -6.77 -21.00 13.54
C ALA A 333 -5.76 -21.94 12.84
N ASP A 334 -6.23 -22.93 12.07
CA ASP A 334 -5.37 -23.85 11.30
C ASP A 334 -4.54 -23.13 10.22
N SER A 335 -5.11 -22.08 9.62
CA SER A 335 -4.40 -21.29 8.61
C SER A 335 -3.39 -20.36 9.26
N PHE A 336 -3.72 -19.82 10.43
CA PHE A 336 -2.79 -19.02 11.22
C PHE A 336 -1.60 -19.86 11.73
N ALA A 337 -1.84 -21.12 12.12
CA ALA A 337 -0.78 -22.07 12.44
C ALA A 337 0.20 -22.28 11.27
N LYS A 338 -0.33 -22.37 10.04
CA LYS A 338 0.48 -22.48 8.83
C LYS A 338 1.30 -21.23 8.59
N ILE A 339 0.81 -20.03 8.94
CA ILE A 339 1.58 -18.78 8.88
C ILE A 339 2.78 -18.89 9.83
N TYR A 340 2.57 -19.16 11.12
CA TYR A 340 3.67 -19.36 12.08
C TYR A 340 4.70 -20.39 11.59
N TYR A 341 4.24 -21.54 11.14
CA TYR A 341 5.12 -22.60 10.63
C TYR A 341 5.96 -22.13 9.43
N ARG A 342 5.33 -21.54 8.42
CA ARG A 342 6.01 -21.09 7.19
C ARG A 342 6.99 -19.94 7.48
N THR A 343 6.60 -18.99 8.32
CA THR A 343 7.48 -17.90 8.77
C THR A 343 8.69 -18.46 9.51
N ALA A 344 8.51 -19.48 10.36
CA ALA A 344 9.62 -20.14 11.03
C ALA A 344 10.60 -20.82 10.06
N LEU A 345 10.10 -21.41 8.96
CA LEU A 345 10.95 -21.96 7.90
C LEU A 345 11.76 -20.86 7.20
N GLY A 346 11.20 -19.64 7.06
CA GLY A 346 11.93 -18.47 6.58
C GLY A 346 13.10 -18.12 7.50
N TYR A 347 12.86 -17.96 8.80
CA TYR A 347 13.91 -17.71 9.79
C TYR A 347 14.98 -18.83 9.82
N LYS A 348 14.54 -20.09 9.72
CA LYS A 348 15.43 -21.25 9.59
C LYS A 348 16.37 -21.10 8.39
N ALA A 349 15.84 -20.72 7.24
CA ALA A 349 16.62 -20.56 6.01
C ALA A 349 17.66 -19.43 6.11
N LEU A 350 17.36 -18.37 6.88
CA LEU A 350 18.29 -17.29 7.18
C LEU A 350 19.26 -17.59 8.34
N GLY A 351 19.16 -18.76 8.98
CA GLY A 351 20.03 -19.15 10.09
C GLY A 351 19.62 -18.60 11.46
N GLU A 352 18.48 -17.93 11.56
CA GLU A 352 17.93 -17.36 12.79
C GLU A 352 17.17 -18.42 13.61
N LYS A 353 17.94 -19.33 14.22
CA LYS A 353 17.41 -20.53 14.88
C LYS A 353 16.47 -20.21 16.05
N ASP A 354 16.82 -19.23 16.88
CA ASP A 354 16.02 -18.92 18.07
C ASP A 354 14.65 -18.36 17.69
N ALA A 355 14.59 -17.48 16.70
CA ALA A 355 13.34 -16.96 16.15
C ALA A 355 12.49 -18.08 15.53
N ALA A 356 13.11 -18.98 14.76
CA ALA A 356 12.43 -20.12 14.14
C ALA A 356 11.83 -21.06 15.20
N VAL A 357 12.59 -21.43 16.24
CA VAL A 357 12.11 -22.32 17.31
C VAL A 357 10.94 -21.70 18.06
N LYS A 358 11.01 -20.40 18.41
CA LYS A 358 9.91 -19.70 19.09
C LYS A 358 8.61 -19.81 18.29
N LEU A 359 8.64 -19.52 16.99
CA LEU A 359 7.46 -19.60 16.13
C LEU A 359 6.95 -21.03 15.93
N LEU A 360 7.85 -22.02 15.78
CA LEU A 360 7.47 -23.44 15.68
C LEU A 360 6.74 -23.92 16.93
N ARG A 361 7.17 -23.49 18.12
CA ARG A 361 6.50 -23.83 19.39
C ARG A 361 5.08 -23.27 19.45
N VAL A 362 4.83 -22.08 18.92
CA VAL A 362 3.48 -21.53 18.80
C VAL A 362 2.66 -22.35 17.79
N ALA A 363 3.24 -22.69 16.64
CA ALA A 363 2.57 -23.51 15.63
C ALA A 363 2.19 -24.91 16.15
N GLU A 364 3.04 -25.55 16.96
CA GLU A 364 2.77 -26.83 17.64
C GLU A 364 1.56 -26.73 18.58
N VAL A 365 1.37 -25.59 19.25
CA VAL A 365 0.17 -25.39 20.08
C VAL A 365 -1.08 -25.35 19.20
N TYR A 366 -1.05 -24.76 18.01
CA TYR A 366 -2.22 -24.79 17.14
C TYR A 366 -2.49 -26.17 16.53
N LEU A 367 -1.44 -26.85 16.07
CA LEU A 367 -1.52 -28.12 15.35
C LEU A 367 -0.65 -29.20 16.02
N PRO A 368 -1.05 -29.72 17.19
CA PRO A 368 -0.20 -30.60 18.01
C PRO A 368 0.10 -31.96 17.40
N LEU A 369 -0.69 -32.39 16.40
CA LEU A 369 -0.55 -33.68 15.72
C LEU A 369 0.22 -33.58 14.40
N GLU A 370 0.63 -32.38 13.99
CA GLU A 370 1.29 -32.16 12.71
C GLU A 370 2.77 -32.60 12.77
N ARG A 371 3.06 -33.76 12.19
CA ARG A 371 4.40 -34.38 12.21
C ARG A 371 5.49 -33.48 11.62
N ALA A 372 5.16 -32.66 10.61
CA ALA A 372 6.11 -31.75 10.00
C ALA A 372 6.66 -30.73 11.02
N ILE A 373 5.80 -30.18 11.89
CA ILE A 373 6.18 -29.23 12.94
C ILE A 373 7.04 -29.94 13.99
N GLN A 374 6.63 -31.13 14.43
CA GLN A 374 7.36 -31.92 15.42
C GLN A 374 8.78 -32.30 14.95
N ASN A 375 8.91 -32.74 13.70
CA ASN A 375 10.20 -33.06 13.08
C ASN A 375 11.11 -31.84 13.00
N GLU A 376 10.55 -30.69 12.63
CA GLU A 376 11.30 -29.43 12.56
C GLU A 376 11.83 -29.02 13.94
N ILE A 377 11.00 -29.09 14.99
CA ILE A 377 11.41 -28.80 16.37
C ILE A 377 12.50 -29.77 16.84
N ALA A 378 12.34 -31.08 16.58
CA ALA A 378 13.33 -32.10 16.96
C ALA A 378 14.70 -31.86 16.26
N GLY A 379 14.68 -31.33 15.04
CA GLY A 379 15.87 -30.91 14.30
C GLY A 379 16.71 -29.84 15.00
N TYR A 380 16.11 -29.00 15.84
CA TYR A 380 16.82 -28.01 16.66
C TYR A 380 17.36 -28.59 17.97
N GLY A 381 16.68 -29.58 18.56
CA GLY A 381 17.10 -30.22 19.82
C GLY A 381 18.31 -31.15 19.70
N SER A 382 18.72 -31.52 18.48
CA SER A 382 19.70 -32.59 18.25
C SER A 382 21.16 -32.13 18.06
N ARG A 383 21.49 -30.85 18.32
CA ARG A 383 22.87 -30.30 18.14
C ARG A 383 23.49 -29.64 19.38
N ALA A 384 22.95 -29.87 20.58
CA ALA A 384 23.61 -29.54 21.84
C ALA A 384 24.14 -30.83 22.49
N GLY A 385 25.26 -31.35 21.98
CA GLY A 385 25.82 -32.60 22.50
C GLY A 385 26.85 -33.23 21.55
N ARG A 386 27.91 -32.50 21.25
CA ARG A 386 29.23 -32.97 20.80
C ARG A 386 30.15 -31.75 20.69
N ALA A 387 30.62 -31.32 21.85
CA ALA A 387 31.90 -30.63 22.00
C ALA A 387 32.76 -31.55 22.88
#